data_AF-A0A428CZU8-F1
#
_entry.id   AF-A0A428CZU8-F1
#
_cell.length_a   1.000
_cell.length_b   1.000
_cell.length_c   1.000
_cell.angle_alpha   90.00
_cell.angle_beta   90.00
_cell.angle_gamma   90.00
#
_symmetry.space_group_name_H-M   'P 1'
#
loop_
_entity.id
_entity.type
_entity.pdbx_description
1 polymer ?
#
loop_
_entity_poly.entity_id
_entity_poly.type
_entity_poly.pdbx_seq_one_letter_code
_entity_poly.pdbx_strand_id
1 'polypeptide(L)'
;MRKNSLYIISSLFFACILFIYATSTNFQNSNTARQVKSETYTNTITNVPIVIHYDDDQYFISGFASEVSVVLTGANRVTLASEMQESTRKFKVTADLTDASVGTIEVPLNIENLPSGLTAVATPQKITVKVGKKVKRDGMIVVPQVDQSQIDPKLQLDSVTVSNERVSVTTDQETLAKIDKIIALLPTSERITGNYSGSVPLQAIDRNGVVLPAVITPFDTTMKVTTKPVAPSSSTSNSTTSSSSETSSSSKATSSKTN
;
A
#
# COMPACT_ATOMS: atom_id res chain seq x y z
N MET A 1 -76.26 -47.55 39.29
CA MET A 1 -74.97 -47.52 38.56
C MET A 1 -74.95 -46.39 37.52
N ARG A 2 -74.97 -45.11 37.92
CA ARG A 2 -75.08 -43.96 36.98
C ARG A 2 -74.09 -42.81 37.21
N LYS A 3 -73.30 -42.84 38.30
CA LYS A 3 -72.39 -41.73 38.67
C LYS A 3 -71.08 -41.72 37.87
N ASN A 4 -70.55 -42.89 37.49
CA ASN A 4 -69.28 -42.98 36.75
C ASN A 4 -69.39 -42.54 35.28
N SER A 5 -70.58 -42.68 34.68
CA SER A 5 -70.84 -42.25 33.30
C SER A 5 -70.85 -40.72 33.17
N LEU A 6 -71.32 -40.00 34.19
CA LEU A 6 -71.31 -38.52 34.22
C LEU A 6 -69.89 -37.94 34.25
N TYR A 7 -68.94 -38.59 34.95
CA TYR A 7 -67.54 -38.14 34.94
C TYR A 7 -66.86 -38.35 33.59
N ILE A 8 -67.18 -39.45 32.90
CA ILE A 8 -66.66 -39.74 31.55
C ILE A 8 -67.21 -38.74 30.52
N ILE A 9 -68.49 -38.39 30.62
CA ILE A 9 -69.12 -37.42 29.72
C ILE A 9 -68.60 -36.00 29.99
N SER A 10 -68.44 -35.64 31.27
CA SER A 10 -67.89 -34.35 31.68
C SER A 10 -66.42 -34.19 31.28
N SER A 11 -65.60 -35.24 31.45
CA SER A 11 -64.18 -35.20 31.05
C SER A 11 -64.02 -35.11 29.53
N LEU A 12 -64.85 -35.82 28.76
CA LEU A 12 -64.83 -35.76 27.29
C LEU A 12 -65.27 -34.39 26.77
N PHE A 13 -66.25 -33.76 27.43
CA PHE A 13 -66.71 -32.41 27.12
C PHE A 13 -65.59 -31.37 27.34
N PHE A 14 -64.94 -31.40 28.51
CA PHE A 14 -63.81 -30.51 28.79
C PHE A 14 -62.60 -30.76 27.87
N ALA A 15 -62.33 -32.02 27.50
CA ALA A 15 -61.28 -32.36 26.55
C ALA A 15 -61.54 -31.77 25.16
N CYS A 16 -62.80 -31.82 24.67
CA CYS A 16 -63.17 -31.19 23.40
C CYS A 16 -63.02 -29.67 23.45
N ILE A 17 -63.43 -29.03 24.55
CA ILE A 17 -63.27 -27.58 24.72
C ILE A 17 -61.78 -27.21 24.72
N LEU A 18 -60.94 -27.95 25.45
CA LEU A 18 -59.49 -27.73 25.46
C LEU A 18 -58.86 -27.96 24.09
N PHE A 19 -59.28 -28.99 23.35
CA PHE A 19 -58.80 -29.28 22.00
C PHE A 19 -59.16 -28.18 21.01
N ILE A 20 -60.40 -27.68 21.05
CA ILE A 20 -60.85 -26.57 20.20
C ILE A 20 -60.14 -25.29 20.60
N TYR A 21 -59.96 -25.01 21.89
CA TYR A 21 -59.24 -23.84 22.37
C TYR A 21 -57.77 -23.88 21.91
N ALA A 22 -57.06 -24.98 22.16
CA ALA A 22 -55.67 -25.17 21.73
C ALA A 22 -55.53 -25.13 20.20
N THR A 23 -56.46 -25.71 19.46
CA THR A 23 -56.44 -25.66 17.99
C THR A 23 -56.75 -24.24 17.48
N SER A 24 -57.71 -23.54 18.08
CA SER A 24 -58.10 -22.18 17.67
C SER A 24 -57.00 -21.14 17.94
N THR A 25 -56.23 -21.29 19.02
CA THR A 25 -55.08 -20.43 19.31
C THR A 25 -53.88 -20.76 18.42
N ASN A 26 -53.73 -22.01 17.97
CA ASN A 26 -52.72 -22.38 16.97
C ASN A 26 -53.10 -21.93 15.54
N PHE A 27 -54.39 -21.78 15.23
CA PHE A 27 -54.87 -21.31 13.91
C PHE A 27 -55.03 -19.79 13.81
N GLN A 28 -54.82 -19.02 14.89
CA GLN A 28 -54.67 -17.56 14.83
C GLN A 28 -53.22 -17.11 14.57
N ASN A 29 -52.36 -17.97 14.02
CA ASN A 29 -51.16 -17.51 13.32
C ASN A 29 -51.52 -17.03 11.90
N SER A 30 -52.48 -16.10 11.83
CA SER A 30 -52.89 -15.44 10.61
C SER A 30 -51.78 -14.52 10.13
N ASN A 31 -51.10 -14.95 9.06
CA ASN A 31 -50.88 -14.16 7.85
C ASN A 31 -50.33 -12.72 7.96
N THR A 32 -49.67 -12.33 9.05
CA THR A 32 -48.52 -11.46 8.90
C THR A 32 -47.45 -12.33 8.28
N ALA A 33 -47.41 -12.34 6.94
CA ALA A 33 -46.25 -12.79 6.19
C ALA A 33 -45.04 -12.32 6.99
N ARG A 34 -44.30 -13.27 7.55
CA ARG A 34 -43.00 -13.04 8.13
C ARG A 34 -42.26 -12.39 6.96
N GLN A 35 -42.22 -11.05 6.92
CA GLN A 35 -41.24 -10.36 6.13
C GLN A 35 -39.95 -10.78 6.81
N VAL A 36 -39.44 -11.94 6.41
CA VAL A 36 -38.05 -12.29 6.60
C VAL A 36 -37.37 -11.23 5.75
N LYS A 37 -37.13 -10.08 6.38
CA LYS A 37 -36.27 -9.05 5.85
C LYS A 37 -34.96 -9.80 5.67
N SER A 38 -34.67 -10.19 4.44
CA SER A 38 -33.47 -10.95 4.13
C SER A 38 -32.32 -10.07 4.62
N GLU A 39 -31.65 -10.51 5.68
CA GLU A 39 -30.54 -9.76 6.23
C GLU A 39 -29.43 -9.78 5.19
N THR A 40 -29.15 -8.62 4.62
CA THR A 40 -28.01 -8.44 3.72
C THR A 40 -26.80 -8.07 4.55
N TYR A 41 -25.71 -8.80 4.33
CA TYR A 41 -24.41 -8.52 4.93
C TYR A 41 -23.57 -7.75 3.92
N THR A 42 -22.86 -6.73 4.39
CA THR A 42 -21.97 -5.91 3.57
C THR A 42 -20.56 -5.98 4.12
N ASN A 43 -19.59 -6.26 3.25
CA ASN A 43 -18.17 -6.26 3.57
C ASN A 43 -17.41 -5.49 2.50
N THR A 44 -16.35 -4.78 2.93
CA THR A 44 -15.43 -4.09 2.03
C THR A 44 -14.15 -4.89 1.94
N ILE A 45 -13.75 -5.21 0.70
CA ILE A 45 -12.48 -5.84 0.39
C ILE A 45 -11.55 -4.73 -0.13
N THR A 46 -10.38 -4.58 0.48
CA THR A 46 -9.35 -3.66 -0.02
C THR A 46 -8.33 -4.40 -0.88
N ASN A 47 -7.47 -3.65 -1.56
CA ASN A 47 -6.31 -4.20 -2.28
C ASN A 47 -6.71 -5.20 -3.38
N VAL A 48 -7.82 -4.92 -4.08
CA VAL A 48 -8.27 -5.74 -5.21
C VAL A 48 -7.58 -5.25 -6.48
N PRO A 49 -6.74 -6.07 -7.13
CA PRO A 49 -6.02 -5.65 -8.33
C PRO A 49 -6.97 -5.42 -9.50
N ILE A 50 -6.67 -4.42 -10.31
CA ILE A 50 -7.38 -4.12 -11.55
C ILE A 50 -6.69 -4.84 -12.71
N VAL A 51 -7.45 -5.63 -13.46
CA VAL A 51 -6.99 -6.23 -14.72
C VAL A 51 -7.34 -5.28 -15.86
N ILE A 52 -6.33 -4.70 -16.50
CA ILE A 52 -6.54 -3.76 -17.60
C ILE A 52 -6.24 -4.45 -18.92
N HIS A 53 -7.21 -4.44 -19.83
CA HIS A 53 -7.08 -4.97 -21.18
C HIS A 53 -6.69 -3.85 -22.14
N TYR A 54 -5.53 -3.97 -22.78
CA TYR A 54 -4.99 -3.02 -23.75
C TYR A 54 -3.96 -3.71 -24.65
N ASP A 55 -3.59 -3.08 -25.76
CA ASP A 55 -2.48 -3.52 -26.61
C ASP A 55 -1.15 -3.07 -25.97
N ASP A 56 -0.52 -3.99 -25.24
CA ASP A 56 0.74 -3.76 -24.53
C ASP A 56 1.97 -3.79 -25.44
N ASP A 57 1.83 -4.21 -26.69
CA ASP A 57 2.88 -4.15 -27.69
C ASP A 57 3.04 -2.73 -28.25
N GLN A 58 1.91 -2.04 -28.49
CA GLN A 58 1.90 -0.70 -29.08
C GLN A 58 1.85 0.43 -28.03
N TYR A 59 1.24 0.19 -26.87
CA TYR A 59 0.97 1.25 -25.89
C TYR A 59 1.60 0.99 -24.52
N PHE A 60 1.76 2.07 -23.78
CA PHE A 60 2.21 2.09 -22.39
C PHE A 60 1.19 2.88 -21.58
N ILE A 61 0.73 2.30 -20.47
CA ILE A 61 -0.28 2.90 -19.59
C ILE A 61 0.31 3.31 -18.25
N SER A 62 -0.14 4.44 -17.70
CA SER A 62 0.30 4.94 -16.39
C SER A 62 -0.73 5.85 -15.74
N GLY A 63 -0.45 6.32 -14.52
CA GLY A 63 -1.27 7.34 -13.84
C GLY A 63 -2.52 6.83 -13.12
N PHE A 64 -2.64 5.52 -12.91
CA PHE A 64 -3.76 4.88 -12.20
C PHE A 64 -3.27 4.13 -10.95
N ALA A 65 -4.18 3.90 -10.00
CA ALA A 65 -3.94 3.00 -8.89
C ALA A 65 -4.13 1.55 -9.35
N SER A 66 -3.16 0.67 -9.05
CA SER A 66 -3.21 -0.74 -9.45
C SER A 66 -4.27 -1.55 -8.70
N GLU A 67 -4.77 -1.02 -7.58
CA GLU A 67 -5.69 -1.68 -6.67
C GLU A 67 -6.86 -0.76 -6.29
N VAL A 68 -8.02 -1.36 -6.06
CA VAL A 68 -9.24 -0.68 -5.59
C VAL A 68 -9.88 -1.40 -4.41
N SER A 69 -10.84 -0.73 -3.77
CA SER A 69 -11.71 -1.38 -2.80
C SER A 69 -13.00 -1.82 -3.47
N VAL A 70 -13.52 -2.99 -3.10
CA VAL A 70 -14.79 -3.51 -3.59
C VAL A 70 -15.73 -3.75 -2.42
N VAL A 71 -16.89 -3.11 -2.46
CA VAL A 71 -17.97 -3.32 -1.49
C VAL A 71 -18.83 -4.46 -2.00
N LEU A 72 -18.84 -5.57 -1.27
CA LEU A 72 -19.69 -6.73 -1.54
C LEU A 72 -20.88 -6.74 -0.59
N THR A 73 -22.07 -6.94 -1.14
CA THR A 73 -23.31 -7.09 -0.38
C THR A 73 -24.03 -8.35 -0.79
N GLY A 74 -24.50 -9.14 0.18
CA GLY A 74 -25.30 -10.34 -0.10
C GLY A 74 -25.91 -10.97 1.14
N ALA A 75 -26.98 -11.74 0.96
CA ALA A 75 -27.63 -12.46 2.06
C ALA A 75 -26.89 -13.77 2.42
N ASN A 76 -26.23 -14.40 1.45
CA ASN A 76 -25.48 -15.64 1.67
C ASN A 76 -24.08 -15.33 2.24
N ARG A 77 -23.92 -15.53 3.54
CA ARG A 77 -22.65 -15.29 4.24
C ARG A 77 -21.51 -16.21 3.82
N VAL A 78 -21.80 -17.44 3.38
CA VAL A 78 -20.77 -18.39 2.95
C VAL A 78 -20.16 -17.93 1.63
N THR A 79 -21.01 -17.57 0.66
CA THR A 79 -20.56 -17.02 -0.63
C THR A 79 -19.86 -15.66 -0.45
N LEU A 80 -20.37 -14.81 0.44
CA LEU A 80 -19.74 -13.54 0.74
C LEU A 80 -18.33 -13.75 1.32
N ALA A 81 -18.17 -14.67 2.29
CA ALA A 81 -16.88 -14.97 2.90
C ALA A 81 -15.88 -15.58 1.90
N SER A 82 -16.34 -16.44 0.99
CA SER A 82 -15.46 -17.02 -0.03
C SER A 82 -14.93 -15.99 -1.02
N GLU A 83 -15.72 -14.96 -1.36
CA GLU A 83 -15.26 -13.87 -2.25
C GLU A 83 -14.35 -12.85 -1.55
N MET A 84 -14.44 -12.73 -0.22
CA MET A 84 -13.51 -11.90 0.54
C MET A 84 -12.09 -12.45 0.50
N GLN A 85 -11.95 -13.78 0.61
CA GLN A 85 -10.65 -14.43 0.68
C GLN A 85 -9.99 -14.50 -0.70
N GLU A 86 -8.79 -13.93 -0.84
CA GLU A 86 -8.06 -13.84 -2.11
C GLU A 86 -7.87 -15.19 -2.81
N SER A 87 -7.55 -16.24 -2.06
CA SER A 87 -7.30 -17.59 -2.61
C SER A 87 -8.54 -18.29 -3.16
N THR A 88 -9.75 -17.86 -2.79
CA THR A 88 -11.02 -18.45 -3.24
C THR A 88 -11.90 -17.47 -4.03
N ARG A 89 -11.46 -16.21 -4.13
CA ARG A 89 -12.15 -15.15 -4.87
C ARG A 89 -12.23 -15.50 -6.35
N LYS A 90 -13.43 -15.37 -6.90
CA LYS A 90 -13.70 -15.63 -8.32
C LYS A 90 -13.89 -14.34 -9.09
N PHE A 91 -14.44 -13.31 -8.46
CA PHE A 91 -14.68 -12.05 -9.17
C PHE A 91 -13.36 -11.36 -9.53
N LYS A 92 -13.37 -10.63 -10.64
CA LYS A 92 -12.26 -9.78 -11.09
C LYS A 92 -12.74 -8.37 -11.33
N VAL A 93 -11.91 -7.39 -11.01
CA VAL A 93 -12.14 -6.00 -11.40
C VAL A 93 -11.39 -5.77 -12.70
N THR A 94 -12.09 -5.40 -13.76
CA THR A 94 -11.54 -5.23 -15.10
C THR A 94 -11.75 -3.82 -15.62
N ALA A 95 -10.86 -3.34 -16.49
CA ALA A 95 -11.02 -2.12 -17.26
C ALA A 95 -10.59 -2.40 -18.71
N ASP A 96 -11.37 -1.94 -19.68
CA ASP A 96 -11.09 -2.16 -21.10
C ASP A 96 -10.61 -0.86 -21.76
N LEU A 97 -9.41 -0.90 -22.33
CA LEU A 97 -8.74 0.17 -23.07
C LEU A 97 -8.43 -0.26 -24.51
N THR A 98 -8.99 -1.35 -25.01
CA THR A 98 -8.71 -1.84 -26.38
C THR A 98 -9.10 -0.83 -27.46
N ASP A 99 -10.20 -0.10 -27.26
CA ASP A 99 -10.67 0.97 -28.15
C ASP A 99 -10.17 2.38 -27.74
N ALA A 100 -9.30 2.47 -26.71
CA ALA A 100 -8.84 3.74 -26.19
C ALA A 100 -7.86 4.44 -27.14
N SER A 101 -8.05 5.75 -27.31
CA SER A 101 -7.08 6.60 -28.01
C SER A 101 -5.95 7.04 -27.08
N VAL A 102 -4.82 7.45 -27.67
CA VAL A 102 -3.68 8.05 -26.96
C VAL A 102 -4.14 9.31 -26.23
N GLY A 103 -3.70 9.47 -24.98
CA GLY A 103 -4.04 10.59 -24.11
C GLY A 103 -4.44 10.15 -22.71
N THR A 104 -4.93 11.10 -21.92
CA THR A 104 -5.47 10.82 -20.58
C THR A 104 -6.99 10.65 -20.68
N ILE A 105 -7.49 9.49 -20.26
CA ILE A 105 -8.90 9.12 -20.34
C ILE A 105 -9.41 8.56 -19.02
N GLU A 106 -10.72 8.67 -18.78
CA GLU A 106 -11.39 8.01 -17.67
C GLU A 106 -12.13 6.78 -18.16
N VAL A 107 -11.89 5.64 -17.50
CA VAL A 107 -12.48 4.36 -17.88
C VAL A 107 -13.21 3.73 -16.69
N PRO A 108 -14.45 3.24 -16.89
CA PRO A 108 -15.20 2.56 -15.83
C PRO A 108 -14.58 1.22 -15.48
N LEU A 109 -14.62 0.88 -14.20
CA LEU A 109 -14.28 -0.44 -13.70
C LEU A 109 -15.50 -1.35 -13.75
N ASN A 110 -15.31 -2.52 -14.34
CA ASN A 110 -16.31 -3.58 -14.40
C ASN A 110 -15.96 -4.68 -13.41
N ILE A 111 -16.98 -5.39 -12.93
CA ILE A 111 -16.80 -6.54 -12.05
C ILE A 111 -17.30 -7.78 -12.79
N GLU A 112 -16.37 -8.66 -13.10
CA GLU A 112 -16.63 -9.91 -13.82
C GLU A 112 -16.61 -11.10 -12.87
N ASN A 113 -17.26 -12.20 -13.27
CA ASN A 113 -17.27 -13.47 -12.55
C ASN A 113 -17.79 -13.39 -11.10
N LEU A 114 -18.67 -12.43 -10.80
CA LEU A 114 -19.31 -12.31 -9.49
C LEU A 114 -20.35 -13.45 -9.30
N PRO A 115 -20.30 -14.21 -8.19
CA PRO A 115 -21.32 -15.22 -7.91
C PRO A 115 -22.73 -14.64 -7.77
N SER A 116 -23.72 -15.42 -8.21
CA SER A 116 -25.14 -15.06 -8.07
C SER A 116 -25.52 -14.82 -6.61
N GLY A 117 -26.33 -13.79 -6.36
CA GLY A 117 -26.78 -13.44 -5.00
C GLY A 117 -25.84 -12.50 -4.24
N LEU A 118 -24.76 -12.05 -4.89
CA LEU A 118 -23.94 -10.94 -4.44
C LEU A 118 -24.13 -9.72 -5.37
N THR A 119 -23.99 -8.54 -4.78
CA THR A 119 -23.82 -7.26 -5.48
C THR A 119 -22.44 -6.72 -5.14
N ALA A 120 -21.75 -6.16 -6.12
CA ALA A 120 -20.41 -5.62 -5.94
C ALA A 120 -20.30 -4.22 -6.52
N VAL A 121 -19.60 -3.31 -5.81
CA VAL A 121 -19.32 -1.95 -6.28
C VAL A 121 -17.85 -1.62 -6.03
N ALA A 122 -17.12 -1.29 -7.09
CA ALA A 122 -15.74 -0.83 -6.99
C ALA A 122 -15.68 0.64 -6.54
N THR A 123 -14.70 0.95 -5.70
CA THR A 123 -14.39 2.29 -5.19
C THR A 123 -12.92 2.60 -5.47
N PRO A 124 -12.61 3.55 -6.36
CA PRO A 124 -13.53 4.32 -7.20
C PRO A 124 -14.21 3.47 -8.30
N GLN A 125 -15.31 3.97 -8.87
CA GLN A 125 -16.01 3.30 -9.98
C GLN A 125 -15.36 3.52 -11.36
N LYS A 126 -14.52 4.55 -11.46
CA LYS A 126 -13.76 4.89 -12.66
C LYS A 126 -12.33 5.18 -12.27
N ILE A 127 -11.40 4.92 -13.18
CA ILE A 127 -10.00 5.27 -13.03
C ILE A 127 -9.58 6.18 -14.18
N THR A 128 -8.68 7.12 -13.88
CA THR A 128 -8.00 7.92 -14.90
C THR A 128 -6.73 7.18 -15.33
N VAL A 129 -6.58 6.95 -16.63
CA VAL A 129 -5.43 6.26 -17.21
C VAL A 129 -4.81 7.16 -18.28
N LYS A 130 -3.49 7.34 -18.22
CA LYS A 130 -2.71 7.93 -19.32
C LYS A 130 -2.27 6.80 -20.25
N VAL A 131 -2.73 6.82 -21.49
CA VAL A 131 -2.32 5.91 -22.56
C VAL A 131 -1.35 6.65 -23.49
N GLY A 132 -0.13 6.14 -23.62
CA GLY A 132 0.90 6.70 -24.47
C GLY A 132 1.47 5.67 -25.45
N LYS A 133 2.07 6.12 -26.56
CA LYS A 133 2.79 5.22 -27.46
C LYS A 133 3.99 4.62 -26.75
N LYS A 134 4.10 3.29 -26.76
CA LYS A 134 5.21 2.56 -26.15
C LYS A 134 6.48 2.85 -26.90
N VAL A 135 7.51 3.25 -26.18
CA VAL A 135 8.86 3.43 -26.71
C VAL A 135 9.87 2.79 -25.77
N LYS A 136 10.98 2.32 -26.35
CA LYS A 136 12.08 1.70 -25.63
C LYS A 136 13.37 2.45 -25.90
N ARG A 137 14.15 2.73 -24.86
CA ARG A 137 15.49 3.31 -24.96
C ARG A 137 16.49 2.44 -24.23
N ASP A 138 17.45 1.92 -24.98
CA ASP A 138 18.54 1.11 -24.46
C ASP A 138 19.76 1.97 -24.08
N GLY A 139 20.59 1.43 -23.19
CA GLY A 139 21.91 1.99 -22.89
C GLY A 139 21.90 3.20 -21.95
N MET A 140 20.84 3.39 -21.16
CA MET A 140 20.80 4.48 -20.19
C MET A 140 21.67 4.17 -18.98
N ILE A 141 22.42 5.17 -18.53
CA ILE A 141 23.42 5.03 -17.47
C ILE A 141 22.72 5.02 -16.11
N VAL A 142 23.11 4.05 -15.27
CA VAL A 142 22.66 3.94 -13.88
C VAL A 142 23.61 4.69 -12.96
N VAL A 143 23.05 5.54 -12.10
CA VAL A 143 23.76 6.32 -11.09
C VAL A 143 23.43 5.75 -9.71
N PRO A 144 24.40 5.19 -8.96
CA PRO A 144 24.15 4.77 -7.60
C PRO A 144 23.87 5.96 -6.68
N GLN A 145 22.90 5.80 -5.78
CA GLN A 145 22.59 6.78 -4.75
C GLN A 145 22.48 6.10 -3.38
N VAL A 146 23.22 6.65 -2.43
CA VAL A 146 23.23 6.22 -1.02
C VAL A 146 23.05 7.48 -0.18
N ASP A 147 22.06 7.47 0.72
CA ASP A 147 21.86 8.59 1.62
C ASP A 147 22.92 8.59 2.73
N GLN A 148 23.46 9.76 3.03
CA GLN A 148 24.47 9.93 4.08
C GLN A 148 23.96 9.48 5.46
N SER A 149 22.64 9.59 5.70
CA SER A 149 21.99 9.15 6.94
C SER A 149 22.01 7.62 7.13
N GLN A 150 22.27 6.85 6.08
CA GLN A 150 22.36 5.39 6.13
C GLN A 150 23.78 4.89 6.42
N ILE A 151 24.77 5.78 6.41
CA ILE A 151 26.18 5.44 6.63
C ILE A 151 26.53 5.65 8.11
N ASP A 152 27.21 4.68 8.73
CA ASP A 152 27.70 4.82 10.11
C ASP A 152 28.61 6.07 10.21
N PRO A 153 28.41 6.97 11.20
CA PRO A 153 29.23 8.16 11.39
C PRO A 153 30.73 7.88 11.56
N LYS A 154 31.12 6.65 11.91
CA LYS A 154 32.52 6.22 12.02
C LYS A 154 33.14 5.81 10.67
N LEU A 155 32.37 5.81 9.59
CA LEU A 155 32.79 5.40 8.26
C LEU A 155 32.65 6.54 7.25
N GLN A 156 33.51 6.52 6.25
CA GLN A 156 33.45 7.36 5.05
C GLN A 156 33.22 6.47 3.82
N LEU A 157 32.43 7.00 2.90
CA LEU A 157 32.19 6.37 1.61
C LEU A 157 33.46 6.48 0.74
N ASP A 158 33.98 5.36 0.27
CA ASP A 158 35.15 5.35 -0.63
C ASP A 158 34.72 5.26 -2.10
N SER A 159 33.92 4.25 -2.43
CA SER A 159 33.37 4.07 -3.77
C SER A 159 32.03 3.36 -3.74
N VAL A 160 31.18 3.68 -4.72
CA VAL A 160 29.92 2.98 -4.98
C VAL A 160 29.88 2.58 -6.43
N THR A 161 29.61 1.30 -6.69
CA THR A 161 29.53 0.73 -8.04
C THR A 161 28.27 -0.09 -8.18
N VAL A 162 27.79 -0.22 -9.42
CA VAL A 162 26.64 -1.06 -9.77
C VAL A 162 27.08 -2.08 -10.81
N SER A 163 26.52 -3.28 -10.74
CA SER A 163 26.88 -4.36 -11.67
C SER A 163 26.32 -4.12 -13.07
N ASN A 164 25.12 -3.53 -13.16
CA ASN A 164 24.50 -3.13 -14.43
C ASN A 164 24.62 -1.61 -14.59
N GLU A 165 25.68 -1.16 -15.26
CA GLU A 165 25.89 0.26 -15.55
C GLU A 165 24.94 0.81 -16.62
N ARG A 166 24.40 -0.09 -17.47
CA ARG A 166 23.50 0.25 -18.57
C ARG A 166 22.23 -0.58 -18.51
N VAL A 167 21.11 0.10 -18.69
CA VAL A 167 19.79 -0.53 -18.67
C VAL A 167 18.92 -0.08 -19.83
N SER A 168 17.90 -0.89 -20.10
CA SER A 168 16.81 -0.58 -21.01
C SER A 168 15.65 0.02 -20.23
N VAL A 169 15.00 1.03 -20.77
CA VAL A 169 13.76 1.58 -20.21
C VAL A 169 12.66 1.63 -21.26
N THR A 170 11.48 1.18 -20.85
CA THR A 170 10.25 1.19 -21.64
C THR A 170 9.22 2.07 -20.94
N THR A 171 8.68 3.06 -21.65
CA THR A 171 7.66 4.00 -21.14
C THR A 171 6.95 4.67 -22.33
N ASP A 172 6.10 5.66 -22.07
CA ASP A 172 5.54 6.51 -23.12
C ASP A 172 6.52 7.57 -23.64
N GLN A 173 6.35 7.99 -24.89
CA GLN A 173 7.27 8.91 -25.57
C GLN A 173 7.48 10.24 -24.82
N GLU A 174 6.44 10.79 -24.20
CA GLU A 174 6.55 12.05 -23.46
C GLU A 174 7.32 11.88 -22.15
N THR A 175 7.06 10.78 -21.43
CA THR A 175 7.75 10.46 -20.18
C THR A 175 9.22 10.13 -20.44
N LEU A 176 9.53 9.40 -21.52
CA LEU A 176 10.90 9.10 -21.90
C LEU A 176 11.75 10.36 -22.11
N ALA A 177 11.17 11.41 -22.68
CA ALA A 177 11.84 12.69 -22.91
C ALA A 177 12.12 13.47 -21.62
N LYS A 178 11.41 13.16 -20.53
CA LYS A 178 11.57 13.80 -19.21
C LYS A 178 12.58 13.09 -18.31
N ILE A 179 12.94 11.83 -18.61
CA ILE A 179 13.92 11.08 -17.84
C ILE A 179 15.28 11.79 -17.93
N ASP A 180 15.81 12.18 -16.77
CA ASP A 180 17.14 12.76 -16.63
C ASP A 180 18.17 11.66 -16.33
N LYS A 181 17.87 10.81 -15.34
CA LYS A 181 18.78 9.77 -14.83
C LYS A 181 18.04 8.52 -14.41
N ILE A 182 18.75 7.40 -14.46
CA ILE A 182 18.33 6.17 -13.78
C ILE A 182 19.13 6.06 -12.49
N ILE A 183 18.46 5.91 -11.36
CA ILE A 183 19.10 5.80 -10.05
C ILE A 183 18.97 4.39 -9.51
N ALA A 184 20.04 3.91 -8.86
CA ALA A 184 20.04 2.72 -8.04
C ALA A 184 20.04 3.15 -6.58
N LEU A 185 18.88 3.11 -5.93
CA LEU A 185 18.68 3.68 -4.60
C LEU A 185 18.78 2.60 -3.52
N LEU A 186 19.65 2.80 -2.53
CA LEU A 186 19.72 1.92 -1.35
C LEU A 186 18.39 1.95 -0.58
N PRO A 187 17.73 0.81 -0.33
CA PRO A 187 16.50 0.77 0.45
C PRO A 187 16.67 1.40 1.84
N THR A 188 15.68 2.15 2.30
CA THR A 188 15.73 2.87 3.59
C THR A 188 15.84 1.95 4.82
N SER A 189 15.56 0.65 4.66
CA SER A 189 15.78 -0.38 5.68
C SER A 189 17.25 -0.77 5.86
N GLU A 190 18.09 -0.52 4.86
CA GLU A 190 19.50 -0.91 4.86
C GLU A 190 20.37 0.15 5.54
N ARG A 191 21.45 -0.31 6.19
CA ARG A 191 22.45 0.54 6.85
C ARG A 191 23.85 0.07 6.51
N ILE A 192 24.72 1.02 6.20
CA ILE A 192 26.11 0.77 5.81
C ILE A 192 26.99 0.87 7.07
N THR A 193 27.28 -0.28 7.67
CA THR A 193 28.19 -0.44 8.83
C THR A 193 29.57 -0.97 8.43
N GLY A 194 29.84 -1.09 7.13
CA GLY A 194 31.07 -1.55 6.53
C GLY A 194 30.93 -1.66 5.02
N ASN A 195 31.71 -2.53 4.38
CA ASN A 195 31.51 -2.85 2.97
C ASN A 195 30.16 -3.54 2.78
N TYR A 196 29.41 -3.11 1.77
CA TYR A 196 28.07 -3.63 1.47
C TYR A 196 28.01 -4.15 0.04
N SER A 197 27.24 -5.21 -0.16
CA SER A 197 26.88 -5.73 -1.47
C SER A 197 25.47 -6.27 -1.41
N GLY A 198 24.55 -5.73 -2.21
CA GLY A 198 23.15 -6.15 -2.20
C GLY A 198 22.40 -5.74 -3.45
N SER A 199 21.23 -6.37 -3.68
CA SER A 199 20.35 -5.98 -4.79
C SER A 199 19.57 -4.73 -4.42
N VAL A 200 19.53 -3.75 -5.33
CA VAL A 200 18.81 -2.50 -5.16
C VAL A 200 17.93 -2.23 -6.37
N PRO A 201 16.70 -1.71 -6.17
CA PRO A 201 15.80 -1.40 -7.26
C PRO A 201 16.30 -0.22 -8.08
N LEU A 202 15.96 -0.23 -9.37
CA LEU A 202 16.23 0.87 -10.27
C LEU A 202 14.99 1.75 -10.42
N GLN A 203 15.20 3.07 -10.48
CA GLN A 203 14.14 4.04 -10.70
C GLN A 203 14.55 5.06 -11.75
N ALA A 204 13.59 5.46 -12.59
CA ALA A 204 13.78 6.55 -13.54
C ALA A 204 13.29 7.85 -12.89
N ILE A 205 14.13 8.89 -12.90
CA ILE A 205 13.78 10.20 -12.33
C ILE A 205 13.90 11.31 -13.37
N ASP A 206 13.10 12.36 -13.18
CA ASP A 206 13.26 13.61 -13.90
C ASP A 206 14.32 14.52 -13.27
N ARG A 207 14.51 15.72 -13.85
CA ARG A 207 15.46 16.74 -13.35
C ARG A 207 15.12 17.27 -11.97
N ASN A 208 13.88 17.13 -11.53
CA ASN A 208 13.38 17.57 -10.24
C ASN A 208 13.50 16.45 -9.18
N GLY A 209 13.95 15.25 -9.56
CA GLY A 209 14.04 14.09 -8.69
C GLY A 209 12.72 13.34 -8.52
N VAL A 210 11.72 13.63 -9.36
CA VAL A 210 10.42 12.93 -9.32
C VAL A 210 10.55 11.60 -10.06
N VAL A 211 10.08 10.52 -9.43
CA VAL A 211 10.04 9.19 -10.03
C VAL A 211 9.00 9.16 -11.15
N LEU A 212 9.45 8.76 -12.34
CA LEU A 212 8.63 8.66 -13.54
C LEU A 212 8.12 7.22 -13.76
N PRO A 213 6.89 7.04 -14.29
CA PRO A 213 6.36 5.72 -14.58
C PRO A 213 7.11 5.08 -15.75
N ALA A 214 7.91 4.06 -15.46
CA ALA A 214 8.71 3.37 -16.46
C ALA A 214 9.03 1.93 -16.05
N VAL A 215 9.19 1.04 -17.03
CA VAL A 215 9.64 -0.34 -16.83
C VAL A 215 11.12 -0.42 -17.20
N ILE A 216 11.95 -0.75 -16.21
CA ILE A 216 13.41 -0.84 -16.36
C ILE A 216 13.82 -2.30 -16.45
N THR A 217 14.75 -2.62 -17.36
CA THR A 217 15.25 -3.98 -17.56
C THR A 217 16.80 -3.99 -17.54
N PRO A 218 17.44 -4.72 -16.60
CA PRO A 218 16.84 -5.39 -15.43
C PRO A 218 16.14 -4.40 -14.48
N PHE A 219 15.21 -4.89 -13.64
CA PHE A 219 14.46 -4.03 -12.70
C PHE A 219 15.25 -3.68 -11.43
N ASP A 220 16.29 -4.46 -11.13
CA ASP A 220 17.23 -4.25 -10.04
C ASP A 220 18.69 -4.42 -10.52
N THR A 221 19.64 -4.03 -9.68
CA THR A 221 21.08 -4.24 -9.90
C THR A 221 21.77 -4.54 -8.58
N THR A 222 22.86 -5.29 -8.62
CA THR A 222 23.72 -5.42 -7.45
C THR A 222 24.58 -4.17 -7.28
N MET A 223 24.42 -3.49 -6.16
CA MET A 223 25.22 -2.35 -5.73
C MET A 223 26.30 -2.80 -4.75
N LYS A 224 27.52 -2.31 -4.95
CA LYS A 224 28.66 -2.53 -4.06
C LYS A 224 29.15 -1.21 -3.50
N VAL A 225 29.21 -1.13 -2.18
CA VAL A 225 29.68 0.04 -1.45
C VAL A 225 30.95 -0.34 -0.71
N THR A 226 32.02 0.41 -0.93
CA THR A 226 33.28 0.29 -0.19
C THR A 226 33.39 1.45 0.79
N THR A 227 33.74 1.15 2.04
CA THR A 227 33.88 2.15 3.11
C THR A 227 35.27 2.15 3.73
N LYS A 228 35.69 3.30 4.25
CA LYS A 228 36.92 3.48 5.02
C LYS A 228 36.60 4.06 6.40
N PRO A 229 37.31 3.67 7.47
CA PRO A 229 37.14 4.29 8.78
C PRO A 229 37.45 5.79 8.72
N VAL A 230 36.64 6.61 9.39
CA VAL A 230 36.95 8.03 9.64
C VAL A 230 38.19 8.05 10.53
N ALA A 231 39.27 8.66 10.06
CA ALA A 231 40.47 8.83 10.87
C ALA A 231 40.11 9.65 12.13
N PRO A 232 40.59 9.27 13.33
CA PRO A 232 40.42 10.12 14.50
C PRO A 232 41.07 11.46 14.21
N SER A 233 40.30 12.54 14.30
CA SER A 233 40.85 13.88 14.25
C SER A 233 41.90 13.98 15.34
N SER A 234 43.18 14.06 14.96
CA SER A 234 44.24 14.41 15.90
C SER A 234 43.96 15.84 16.36
N SER A 235 43.23 15.97 17.48
CA SER A 235 43.18 17.21 18.22
C SER A 235 44.62 17.53 18.62
N THR A 236 45.25 18.48 17.93
CA THR A 236 46.49 19.10 18.37
C THR A 236 46.20 19.78 19.70
N SER A 237 46.43 19.06 20.80
CA SER A 237 46.56 19.66 22.12
C SER A 237 47.84 20.48 22.12
N ASN A 238 47.72 21.79 21.90
CA ASN A 238 48.81 22.72 22.18
C ASN A 238 49.14 22.63 23.68
N SER A 239 50.22 21.94 24.02
CA SER A 239 50.83 21.99 25.33
C SER A 239 51.50 23.35 25.51
N THR A 240 50.80 24.30 26.14
CA THR A 240 51.43 25.55 26.58
C THR A 240 52.18 25.27 27.89
N THR A 241 53.47 25.00 27.76
CA THR A 241 54.42 25.04 28.87
C THR A 241 54.60 26.50 29.28
N SER A 242 54.11 26.90 30.45
CA SER A 242 54.41 28.20 31.04
C SER A 242 54.93 28.02 32.47
N SER A 243 56.24 27.78 32.58
CA SER A 243 56.99 28.18 33.77
C SER A 243 57.65 29.52 33.46
N SER A 244 57.36 30.53 34.26
CA SER A 244 58.32 31.49 34.85
C SER A 244 57.52 32.60 35.52
N SER A 245 57.43 32.46 36.84
CA SER A 245 57.35 33.57 37.79
C SER A 245 58.37 34.65 37.43
N GLU A 246 57.97 35.92 37.47
CA GLU A 246 58.74 37.00 38.10
C GLU A 246 57.83 38.12 38.59
N THR A 247 58.27 38.69 39.70
CA THR A 247 57.57 39.54 40.66
C THR A 247 58.23 40.92 40.61
N SER A 248 57.46 42.01 40.52
CA SER A 248 57.79 43.41 40.95
C SER A 248 56.97 44.42 40.11
N SER A 249 56.56 45.61 40.55
CA SER A 249 56.33 46.25 41.86
C SER A 249 55.71 47.64 41.58
N SER A 250 54.72 48.07 42.38
CA SER A 250 54.29 49.46 42.73
C SER A 250 54.04 50.52 41.64
N SER A 251 52.91 51.24 41.61
CA SER A 251 52.56 52.34 42.53
C SER A 251 51.13 52.86 42.20
N LYS A 252 50.20 52.87 43.16
CA LYS A 252 49.71 53.99 44.01
C LYS A 252 49.05 55.17 43.27
N ALA A 253 47.73 55.31 43.43
CA ALA A 253 47.04 56.59 43.48
C ALA A 253 45.83 56.53 44.44
N THR A 254 45.76 57.53 45.31
CA THR A 254 44.79 57.75 46.40
C THR A 254 43.81 58.85 45.98
N SER A 255 42.53 58.72 46.33
CA SER A 255 41.53 59.79 46.42
C SER A 255 40.38 59.24 47.30
N SER A 256 40.32 59.55 48.61
CA SER A 256 39.59 60.67 49.25
C SER A 256 38.08 60.69 48.96
N LYS A 257 37.13 60.89 49.89
CA LYS A 257 37.04 60.95 51.35
C LYS A 257 35.53 61.19 51.65
N THR A 258 35.06 60.61 52.75
CA THR A 258 33.99 61.09 53.67
C THR A 258 32.52 61.23 53.28
N ASN A 259 31.73 60.61 54.17
CA ASN A 259 30.32 60.77 54.56
C ASN A 259 29.25 60.16 53.66
#